data_AF-A0A4S8MCK5-F1
#
_entry.id   AF-A0A4S8MCK5-F1
#
_cell.length_a   1.000
_cell.length_b   1.000
_cell.length_c   1.000
_cell.angle_alpha   90.00
_cell.angle_beta   90.00
_cell.angle_gamma   90.00
#
_symmetry.space_group_name_H-M   'P 1'
#
loop_
_entity.id
_entity.type
_entity.pdbx_description
1 polymer ?
#
loop_
_entity_poly.entity_id
_entity_poly.type
_entity_poly.pdbx_seq_one_letter_code
_entity_poly.pdbx_strand_id
1 'polypeptide(L)'
;KLEHGANGAHNDDVNNAKGEVADWLNECVVYPHRPLLARKSQTRHGFNHPTTGRLLCPTDLDWDDVQWKRKISVNKTDFFFCIRALYSNEVGDPNDIEEGFLKGELLVKMFKLVFTAASSNDEISVHNSDDENDEPPSKRRKSTRKNVAQLLNMTSVPPRGIAYAAVMLRFALSDAKSWGSD
;
A
#
# COMPACT_ATOMS: atom_id res chain seq x y z
N LYS A 1 -14.19 8.44 24.61
CA LYS A 1 -12.70 8.48 24.75
C LYS A 1 -12.00 7.46 23.85
N LEU A 2 -12.47 6.21 23.75
CA LEU A 2 -11.88 5.19 22.86
C LEU A 2 -12.03 5.53 21.37
N GLU A 3 -13.20 5.99 20.94
CA GLU A 3 -13.46 6.34 19.53
C GLU A 3 -12.58 7.49 19.03
N HIS A 4 -12.33 8.49 19.87
CA HIS A 4 -11.46 9.62 19.49
C HIS A 4 -10.01 9.19 19.28
N GLY A 5 -9.50 8.29 20.14
CA GLY A 5 -8.16 7.72 19.97
C GLY A 5 -8.05 6.80 18.76
N ALA A 6 -9.08 5.97 18.51
CA ALA A 6 -9.14 5.10 17.34
C ALA A 6 -9.17 5.90 16.03
N ASN A 7 -10.00 6.95 15.97
CA ASN A 7 -10.08 7.83 14.81
C ASN A 7 -8.79 8.62 14.59
N GLY A 8 -8.12 9.05 15.66
CA GLY A 8 -6.82 9.70 15.58
C GLY A 8 -5.74 8.79 14.97
N ALA A 9 -5.59 7.58 15.51
CA ALA A 9 -4.65 6.59 14.99
C ALA A 9 -4.94 6.23 13.52
N HIS A 10 -6.21 6.03 13.17
CA HIS A 10 -6.60 5.75 11.79
C HIS A 10 -6.25 6.90 10.83
N ASN A 11 -6.52 8.15 11.21
CA ASN A 11 -6.17 9.32 10.39
C ASN A 11 -4.65 9.45 10.20
N ASP A 12 -3.86 9.15 11.24
CA ASP A 12 -2.41 9.16 11.16
C ASP A 12 -1.90 8.07 10.19
N ASP A 13 -2.41 6.85 10.31
CA ASP A 13 -2.09 5.74 9.38
C ASP A 13 -2.43 6.14 7.94
N VAL A 14 -3.60 6.74 7.72
CA VAL A 14 -4.08 7.14 6.39
C VAL A 14 -3.17 8.20 5.78
N ASN A 15 -2.82 9.23 6.54
CA ASN A 15 -1.94 10.28 6.05
C ASN A 15 -0.53 9.77 5.76
N ASN A 16 -0.02 8.87 6.58
CA ASN A 16 1.30 8.28 6.38
C ASN A 16 1.32 7.36 5.15
N ALA A 17 0.31 6.49 5.01
CA ALA A 17 0.14 5.57 3.89
C ALA A 17 0.20 6.27 2.53
N LYS A 18 -0.46 7.43 2.40
CA LYS A 18 -0.45 8.22 1.15
C LYS A 18 0.96 8.66 0.76
N GLY A 19 1.72 9.15 1.74
CA GLY A 19 3.06 9.66 1.48
C GLY A 19 4.05 8.56 1.17
N GLU A 20 4.05 7.51 1.98
CA GLU A 20 4.98 6.38 1.85
C GLU A 20 4.76 5.63 0.53
N VAL A 21 3.50 5.38 0.13
CA VAL A 21 3.21 4.73 -1.16
C VAL A 21 3.70 5.58 -2.33
N ALA A 22 3.57 6.91 -2.27
CA ALA A 22 4.11 7.78 -3.32
C ALA A 22 5.64 7.67 -3.42
N ASP A 23 6.33 7.64 -2.28
CA ASP A 23 7.78 7.55 -2.23
C ASP A 23 8.29 6.18 -2.71
N TRP A 24 7.70 5.08 -2.24
CA TRP A 24 8.04 3.72 -2.71
C TRP A 24 7.86 3.58 -4.23
N LEU A 25 6.76 4.12 -4.77
CA LEU A 25 6.51 4.07 -6.21
C LEU A 25 7.47 4.95 -7.00
N ASN A 26 7.88 6.10 -6.46
CA ASN A 26 8.85 6.99 -7.09
C ASN A 26 10.27 6.38 -7.11
N GLU A 27 10.66 5.66 -6.04
CA GLU A 27 11.95 4.95 -5.96
C GLU A 27 12.09 3.84 -7.00
N CYS A 28 10.99 3.16 -7.34
CA CYS A 28 10.97 2.13 -8.38
C CYS A 28 11.00 2.68 -9.82
N VAL A 29 10.89 4.00 -10.02
CA VAL A 29 10.91 4.60 -11.37
C VAL A 29 12.34 4.77 -11.85
N VAL A 30 12.72 4.01 -12.88
CA VAL A 30 13.86 4.36 -13.73
C VAL A 30 13.45 5.54 -14.61
N TYR A 31 13.97 6.72 -14.29
CA TYR A 31 13.82 7.96 -15.06
C TYR A 31 14.14 7.72 -16.56
N PRO A 32 13.40 8.26 -17.55
CA PRO A 32 12.52 9.44 -17.51
C PRO A 32 11.03 9.19 -17.84
N HIS A 33 10.51 7.97 -17.77
CA HIS A 33 9.25 7.65 -18.47
C HIS A 33 7.93 7.88 -17.72
N ARG A 34 7.90 8.34 -16.46
CA ARG A 34 6.64 8.55 -15.71
C ARG A 34 6.68 9.80 -14.85
N PRO A 35 5.57 10.56 -14.72
CA PRO A 35 5.49 11.66 -13.78
C PRO A 35 5.63 11.13 -12.34
N LEU A 36 6.30 11.88 -11.47
CA LEU A 36 6.42 11.54 -10.06
C LEU A 36 5.10 11.79 -9.32
N LEU A 37 4.83 10.97 -8.31
CA LEU A 37 3.72 11.11 -7.39
C LEU A 37 4.06 12.11 -6.28
N ALA A 38 3.09 12.93 -5.90
CA ALA A 38 3.28 13.92 -4.85
C ALA A 38 2.91 13.35 -3.48
N ARG A 39 3.87 13.33 -2.55
CA ARG A 39 3.67 12.81 -1.17
C ARG A 39 2.44 13.37 -0.45
N LYS A 40 2.08 14.64 -0.70
CA LYS A 40 1.00 15.36 0.02
C LYS A 40 -0.30 15.51 -0.79
N SER A 41 -0.37 15.02 -2.03
CA SER A 41 -1.51 15.28 -2.91
C SER A 41 -1.82 14.11 -3.82
N GLN A 42 -3.04 13.58 -3.70
CA GLN A 42 -3.53 12.45 -4.51
C GLN A 42 -4.24 12.87 -5.80
N THR A 43 -4.30 14.16 -6.13
CA THR A 43 -5.04 14.67 -7.31
C THR A 43 -4.56 14.05 -8.63
N ARG A 44 -3.33 13.52 -8.67
CA ARG A 44 -2.74 12.83 -9.82
C ARG A 44 -2.42 11.37 -9.52
N HIS A 45 -3.14 10.74 -8.58
CA HIS A 45 -3.08 9.30 -8.32
C HIS A 45 -4.23 8.60 -9.06
N GLY A 46 -4.56 7.37 -8.65
CA GLY A 46 -5.67 6.62 -9.21
C GLY A 46 -5.45 6.26 -10.68
N PHE A 47 -6.56 6.11 -11.40
CA PHE A 47 -6.56 5.78 -12.83
C PHE A 47 -6.07 6.92 -13.74
N ASN A 48 -5.88 8.13 -13.20
CA ASN A 48 -5.33 9.27 -13.94
C ASN A 48 -3.80 9.23 -14.05
N HIS A 49 -3.15 8.25 -13.42
CA HIS A 49 -1.70 8.11 -13.43
C HIS A 49 -1.28 6.70 -13.83
N PRO A 50 -0.31 6.53 -14.76
CA PRO A 50 0.02 5.23 -15.33
C PRO A 50 0.40 4.16 -14.30
N THR A 51 1.18 4.52 -13.27
CA THR A 51 1.64 3.57 -12.25
C THR A 51 0.52 3.13 -11.31
N THR A 52 -0.12 4.07 -10.61
CA THR A 52 -1.23 3.77 -9.69
C THR A 52 -2.44 3.20 -10.41
N GLY A 53 -2.72 3.65 -11.63
CA GLY A 53 -3.80 3.12 -12.46
C GLY A 53 -3.58 1.66 -12.86
N ARG A 54 -2.34 1.30 -13.26
CA ARG A 54 -1.97 -0.10 -13.50
C ARG A 54 -2.13 -0.94 -12.23
N LEU A 55 -1.68 -0.45 -11.08
CA LEU A 55 -1.77 -1.16 -9.80
C LEU A 55 -3.21 -1.37 -9.30
N LEU A 56 -4.09 -0.40 -9.58
CA LEU A 56 -5.52 -0.48 -9.30
C LEU A 56 -6.29 -1.29 -10.35
N CYS A 57 -5.72 -1.49 -11.53
CA CYS A 57 -6.34 -2.28 -12.58
C CYS A 57 -6.51 -3.73 -12.07
N PRO A 58 -7.69 -4.34 -12.29
CA PRO A 58 -7.87 -5.77 -12.07
C PRO A 58 -6.83 -6.63 -12.80
N THR A 59 -6.51 -7.78 -12.25
CA THR A 59 -5.55 -8.73 -12.84
C THR A 59 -6.04 -9.35 -14.15
N ASP A 60 -7.36 -9.52 -14.30
CA ASP A 60 -8.03 -10.06 -15.48
C ASP A 60 -8.18 -9.04 -16.62
N LEU A 61 -7.86 -7.76 -16.35
CA LEU A 61 -7.91 -6.69 -17.35
C LEU A 61 -6.51 -6.26 -17.80
N ASP A 62 -6.40 -6.00 -19.10
CA ASP A 62 -5.22 -5.37 -19.69
C ASP A 62 -5.29 -3.86 -19.47
N TRP A 63 -4.34 -3.33 -18.69
CA TRP A 63 -4.21 -1.90 -18.45
C TRP A 63 -3.89 -1.12 -19.71
N ASP A 64 -3.14 -1.70 -20.66
CA ASP A 64 -2.69 -0.98 -21.85
C ASP A 64 -3.73 -0.92 -22.97
N ASP A 65 -4.82 -1.69 -22.85
CA ASP A 65 -5.98 -1.59 -23.73
C ASP A 65 -6.76 -0.27 -23.49
N VAL A 66 -6.75 0.56 -24.53
CA VAL A 66 -7.38 1.89 -24.56
C VAL A 66 -8.91 1.84 -24.39
N GLN A 67 -9.55 0.72 -24.75
CA GLN A 67 -10.99 0.55 -24.56
C GLN A 67 -11.34 0.37 -23.08
N TRP A 68 -10.47 -0.28 -22.30
CA TRP A 68 -10.68 -0.48 -20.86
C TRP A 68 -10.44 0.80 -20.06
N LYS A 69 -9.43 1.61 -20.41
CA LYS A 69 -9.23 2.93 -19.79
C LYS A 69 -10.48 3.82 -19.84
N ARG A 70 -11.30 3.70 -20.89
CA ARG A 70 -12.58 4.42 -21.03
C ARG A 70 -13.73 3.80 -20.22
N LYS A 71 -13.72 2.50 -19.95
CA LYS A 71 -14.77 1.82 -19.15
C LYS A 71 -14.58 1.98 -17.65
N ILE A 72 -13.33 2.04 -17.19
CA ILE A 72 -12.99 2.24 -15.76
C ILE A 72 -13.52 3.58 -15.21
N SER A 73 -13.65 4.62 -16.05
CA SER A 73 -14.24 5.89 -15.62
C SER A 73 -15.73 5.79 -15.29
N VAL A 74 -16.41 4.73 -15.74
CA VAL A 74 -17.87 4.55 -15.61
C VAL A 74 -18.26 3.61 -14.47
N ASN A 75 -17.48 2.55 -14.20
CA ASN A 75 -17.75 1.54 -13.16
C ASN A 75 -16.60 1.39 -12.16
N LYS A 76 -16.36 2.41 -11.32
CA LYS A 76 -15.24 2.43 -10.36
C LYS A 76 -15.37 1.44 -9.19
N THR A 77 -16.55 0.86 -8.96
CA THR A 77 -16.91 0.30 -7.65
C THR A 77 -16.78 -1.24 -7.54
N ASP A 78 -16.86 -2.00 -8.63
CA ASP A 78 -16.99 -3.47 -8.56
C ASP A 78 -15.66 -4.24 -8.38
N PHE A 79 -14.52 -3.55 -8.46
CA PHE A 79 -13.20 -4.20 -8.60
C PHE A 79 -12.36 -4.27 -7.32
N PHE A 80 -12.97 -4.05 -6.15
CA PHE A 80 -12.22 -3.80 -4.91
C PHE A 80 -11.23 -4.92 -4.53
N PHE A 81 -11.53 -6.17 -4.88
CA PHE A 81 -10.78 -7.34 -4.40
C PHE A 81 -9.77 -7.93 -5.40
N CYS A 82 -9.77 -7.48 -6.66
CA CYS A 82 -8.92 -8.07 -7.71
C CYS A 82 -7.82 -7.14 -8.23
N ILE A 83 -7.52 -6.05 -7.53
CA ILE A 83 -6.49 -5.10 -7.97
C ILE A 83 -5.10 -5.76 -7.97
N ARG A 84 -4.30 -5.46 -9.00
CA ARG A 84 -2.95 -6.01 -9.19
C ARG A 84 -2.01 -5.81 -8.00
N ALA A 85 -2.15 -4.70 -7.28
CA ALA A 85 -1.32 -4.39 -6.12
C ALA A 85 -1.39 -5.44 -4.98
N LEU A 86 -2.45 -6.27 -4.95
CA LEU A 86 -2.61 -7.34 -3.97
C LEU A 86 -1.89 -8.64 -4.36
N TYR A 87 -1.48 -8.78 -5.62
CA TYR A 87 -0.90 -10.01 -6.15
C TYR A 87 0.63 -9.96 -6.18
N SER A 88 1.26 -11.12 -5.98
CA SER A 88 2.70 -11.28 -6.20
C SER A 88 3.06 -10.88 -7.64
N ASN A 89 4.13 -10.10 -7.79
CA ASN A 89 4.60 -9.57 -9.08
C ASN A 89 3.53 -8.81 -9.90
N GLU A 90 2.43 -8.37 -9.29
CA GLU A 90 1.32 -7.67 -9.96
C GLU A 90 0.60 -8.51 -11.04
N VAL A 91 0.69 -9.84 -10.95
CA VAL A 91 0.10 -10.80 -11.90
C VAL A 91 -0.79 -11.78 -11.15
N GLY A 92 -2.04 -11.93 -11.60
CA GLY A 92 -2.94 -13.00 -11.16
C GLY A 92 -3.05 -14.07 -12.23
N ASP A 93 -3.10 -15.35 -11.83
CA ASP A 93 -3.36 -16.45 -12.75
C ASP A 93 -4.86 -16.49 -13.09
N PRO A 94 -5.24 -16.41 -14.38
CA PRO A 94 -6.65 -16.47 -14.78
C PRO A 94 -7.31 -17.83 -14.51
N ASN A 95 -6.52 -18.90 -14.31
CA ASN A 95 -7.02 -20.24 -14.00
C ASN A 95 -7.03 -20.53 -12.49
N ASP A 96 -6.25 -19.76 -11.71
CA ASP A 96 -6.17 -19.86 -10.26
C ASP A 96 -6.02 -18.47 -9.63
N ILE A 97 -7.16 -17.84 -9.34
CA ILE A 97 -7.20 -16.48 -8.78
C ILE A 97 -6.61 -16.38 -7.37
N GLU A 98 -6.45 -17.49 -6.66
CA GLU A 98 -5.86 -17.48 -5.32
C GLU A 98 -4.33 -17.49 -5.39
N GLU A 99 -3.76 -17.93 -6.52
CA GLU A 99 -2.33 -17.96 -6.70
C GLU A 99 -1.76 -16.53 -6.72
N GLY A 100 -0.78 -16.30 -5.84
CA GLY A 100 -0.21 -14.98 -5.63
C GLY A 100 -1.10 -13.97 -4.91
N PHE A 101 -2.37 -14.26 -4.62
CA PHE A 101 -3.29 -13.33 -3.97
C PHE A 101 -2.86 -12.99 -2.53
N LEU A 102 -3.00 -11.72 -2.15
CA LEU A 102 -2.53 -11.14 -0.87
C LEU A 102 -1.03 -11.32 -0.59
N LYS A 103 -0.22 -11.52 -1.64
CA LYS A 103 1.25 -11.64 -1.57
C LYS A 103 1.97 -10.49 -2.29
N GLY A 104 1.26 -9.40 -2.61
CA GLY A 104 1.84 -8.23 -3.27
C GLY A 104 2.86 -7.49 -2.40
N GLU A 105 3.95 -7.02 -3.01
CA GLU A 105 5.05 -6.35 -2.30
C GLU A 105 4.57 -5.07 -1.57
N LEU A 106 3.77 -4.24 -2.25
CA LEU A 106 3.19 -3.03 -1.67
C LEU A 106 2.22 -3.35 -0.52
N LEU A 107 1.51 -4.47 -0.56
CA LEU A 107 0.65 -4.91 0.53
C LEU A 107 1.48 -5.28 1.76
N VAL A 108 2.61 -5.97 1.57
CA VAL A 108 3.54 -6.29 2.66
C VAL A 108 4.15 -5.02 3.24
N LYS A 109 4.59 -4.06 2.40
CA LYS A 109 5.07 -2.74 2.88
C LYS A 109 3.98 -2.00 3.66
N MET A 110 2.75 -1.97 3.17
CA MET A 110 1.61 -1.34 3.85
C MET A 110 1.31 -2.01 5.20
N PHE A 111 1.32 -3.33 5.26
CA PHE A 111 1.13 -4.05 6.51
C PHE A 111 2.24 -3.71 7.52
N LYS A 112 3.50 -3.69 7.08
CA LYS A 112 4.65 -3.29 7.91
C LYS A 112 4.52 -1.84 8.39
N LEU A 113 4.09 -0.92 7.52
CA LEU A 113 3.83 0.47 7.85
C LEU A 113 2.82 0.61 9.00
N VAL A 114 1.69 -0.08 8.90
CA VAL A 114 0.61 0.01 9.90
C VAL A 114 0.99 -0.70 11.21
N PHE A 115 1.49 -1.92 11.12
CA PHE A 115 1.59 -2.79 12.29
C PHE A 115 2.97 -2.77 12.93
N THR A 116 4.04 -2.56 12.16
CA THR A 116 5.41 -2.75 12.65
C THR A 116 6.22 -1.46 12.78
N ALA A 117 5.84 -0.38 12.09
CA ALA A 117 6.48 0.92 12.28
C ALA A 117 6.17 1.45 13.70
N ALA A 118 7.22 1.78 14.45
CA ALA A 118 7.14 2.43 15.74
C ALA A 118 7.21 3.97 15.60
N SER A 119 7.65 4.46 14.44
CA SER A 119 7.75 5.86 14.06
C SER A 119 7.55 6.04 12.55
N SER A 120 7.11 7.23 12.13
CA SER A 120 6.99 7.62 10.72
C SER A 120 8.33 7.70 9.97
N ASN A 121 9.46 7.58 10.68
CA ASN A 121 10.80 7.57 10.12
C ASN A 121 11.42 6.17 10.03
N ASP A 122 10.70 5.12 10.44
CA ASP A 122 11.22 3.77 10.34
C ASP A 122 11.25 3.34 8.87
N GLU A 123 12.41 2.86 8.41
CA GLU A 123 12.58 2.33 7.06
C GLU A 123 11.79 1.02 6.89
N ILE A 124 11.01 0.91 5.81
CA ILE A 124 10.13 -0.23 5.55
C ILE A 124 10.69 -1.04 4.38
N SER A 125 11.48 -2.06 4.71
CA SER A 125 11.99 -3.03 3.75
C SER A 125 11.08 -4.26 3.65
N VAL A 126 10.99 -4.89 2.47
CA VAL A 126 10.21 -6.13 2.28
C VAL A 126 11.05 -7.35 2.65
N HIS A 127 12.36 -7.30 2.41
CA HIS A 127 13.29 -8.34 2.83
C HIS A 127 13.30 -8.47 4.34
N ASN A 128 13.15 -9.70 4.83
CA ASN A 128 13.37 -10.00 6.24
C ASN A 128 14.83 -9.63 6.52
N SER A 129 15.04 -8.63 7.37
CA SER A 129 16.33 -8.39 7.99
C SER A 129 16.58 -9.49 9.03
N ASP A 130 16.67 -10.73 8.57
CA ASP A 130 17.31 -11.83 9.31
C ASP A 130 18.81 -11.88 8.96
N ASP A 131 19.30 -10.96 8.12
CA ASP A 131 20.73 -10.78 7.91
C ASP A 131 21.31 -9.96 9.08
N GLU A 132 22.08 -10.62 9.93
CA GLU A 132 22.83 -10.03 11.05
C GLU A 132 23.88 -8.99 10.60
N ASN A 133 23.94 -8.61 9.31
CA ASN A 133 25.05 -7.83 8.74
C ASN A 133 24.71 -6.42 8.21
N ASP A 134 23.50 -5.88 8.38
CA ASP A 134 23.19 -4.51 7.91
C ASP A 134 23.42 -3.42 8.98
N GLU A 135 24.58 -2.76 8.83
CA GLU A 135 25.07 -1.51 9.44
C GLU A 135 25.18 -1.40 10.98
N PRO A 136 26.20 -0.64 11.49
CA PRO A 136 26.41 -0.50 12.92
C PRO A 136 25.18 0.10 13.64
N PRO A 137 24.80 -0.42 14.82
CA PRO A 137 23.61 0.01 15.56
C PRO A 137 23.66 1.45 16.08
N SER A 138 24.72 2.21 15.81
CA SER A 138 24.98 3.54 16.35
C SER A 138 24.24 4.69 15.64
N LYS A 139 23.60 4.44 14.49
CA LYS A 139 22.85 5.48 13.75
C LYS A 139 21.33 5.28 13.70
N ARG A 140 20.81 4.10 14.04
CA ARG A 140 19.36 3.88 14.09
C ARG A 140 18.82 4.46 15.40
N ARG A 141 18.10 5.58 15.33
CA ARG A 141 17.31 6.09 16.46
C ARG A 141 16.20 5.08 16.78
N LYS A 142 16.48 4.10 17.63
CA LYS A 142 15.47 3.15 18.10
C LYS A 142 14.38 3.94 18.83
N SER A 143 13.19 4.00 18.24
CA SER A 143 12.00 4.52 18.90
C SER A 143 11.81 3.78 20.22
N THR A 144 11.62 4.50 21.33
CA THR A 144 11.29 3.91 22.63
C THR A 144 9.82 3.46 22.71
N ARG A 145 9.04 3.70 21.66
CA ARG A 145 7.62 3.39 21.58
C ARG A 145 7.41 1.96 21.08
N LYS A 146 6.51 1.22 21.70
CA LYS A 146 6.03 -0.07 21.17
C LYS A 146 5.28 0.16 19.85
N ASN A 147 5.53 -0.67 18.84
CA ASN A 147 4.73 -0.66 17.61
C ASN A 147 3.36 -1.35 17.82
N VAL A 148 2.45 -1.23 16.86
CA VAL A 148 1.07 -1.74 16.97
C VAL A 148 1.06 -3.26 17.12
N ALA A 149 1.93 -3.99 16.42
CA ALA A 149 2.06 -5.44 16.53
C ALA A 149 2.44 -5.87 17.97
N GLN A 150 3.39 -5.17 18.60
CA GLN A 150 3.78 -5.39 19.99
C GLN A 150 2.66 -5.03 20.96
N LEU A 151 1.93 -3.93 20.72
CA LEU A 151 0.79 -3.53 21.54
C LEU A 151 -0.35 -4.55 21.47
N LEU A 152 -0.54 -5.17 20.31
CA LEU A 152 -1.55 -6.21 20.08
C LEU A 152 -1.05 -7.63 20.39
N ASN A 153 0.21 -7.79 20.86
CA ASN A 153 0.87 -9.08 21.09
C ASN A 153 0.76 -10.04 19.89
N MET A 154 0.97 -9.51 18.68
CA MET A 154 0.87 -10.28 17.45
C MET A 154 2.04 -11.25 17.31
N THR A 155 1.73 -12.55 17.28
CA THR A 155 2.69 -13.64 17.01
C THR A 155 2.58 -14.17 15.57
N SER A 156 1.51 -13.82 14.87
CA SER A 156 1.26 -14.13 13.46
C SER A 156 0.41 -13.03 12.84
N VAL A 157 0.41 -12.94 11.50
CA VAL A 157 -0.38 -11.97 10.75
C VAL A 157 -1.85 -12.39 10.76
N PRO A 158 -2.77 -11.62 11.38
CA PRO A 158 -4.18 -11.99 11.43
C PRO A 158 -4.87 -11.61 10.11
N PRO A 159 -5.88 -12.38 9.64
CA PRO A 159 -6.62 -12.08 8.41
C PRO A 159 -7.21 -10.66 8.39
N ARG A 160 -7.76 -10.19 9.52
CA ARG A 160 -8.28 -8.82 9.66
C ARG A 160 -7.22 -7.74 9.44
N GLY A 161 -5.96 -8.02 9.78
CA GLY A 161 -4.85 -7.09 9.58
C GLY A 161 -4.46 -7.00 8.12
N ILE A 162 -4.50 -8.12 7.40
CA ILE A 162 -4.29 -8.15 5.94
C ILE A 162 -5.42 -7.37 5.24
N ALA A 163 -6.68 -7.60 5.63
CA ALA A 163 -7.81 -6.87 5.09
C ALA A 163 -7.68 -5.35 5.32
N TYR A 164 -7.30 -4.92 6.54
CA TYR A 164 -7.06 -3.51 6.82
C TYR A 164 -5.94 -2.93 5.94
N ALA A 165 -4.79 -3.61 5.83
CA ALA A 165 -3.69 -3.17 4.99
C ALA A 165 -4.09 -3.09 3.50
N ALA A 166 -4.92 -4.00 3.00
CA ALA A 166 -5.42 -3.98 1.63
C ALA A 166 -6.31 -2.77 1.35
N VAL A 167 -7.24 -2.44 2.27
CA VAL A 167 -8.08 -1.24 2.15
C VAL A 167 -7.22 0.03 2.20
N MET A 168 -6.26 0.09 3.13
CA MET A 168 -5.32 1.22 3.25
C MET A 168 -4.48 1.41 1.97
N LEU A 169 -4.00 0.32 1.39
CA LEU A 169 -3.25 0.35 0.14
C LEU A 169 -4.09 0.84 -1.03
N ARG A 170 -5.30 0.30 -1.21
CA ARG A 170 -6.22 0.76 -2.27
C ARG A 170 -6.49 2.25 -2.14
N PHE A 171 -6.78 2.71 -0.93
CA PHE A 171 -7.04 4.12 -0.66
C PHE A 171 -5.82 5.02 -0.95
N ALA A 172 -4.61 4.57 -0.60
CA ALA A 172 -3.38 5.32 -0.90
C ALA A 172 -3.11 5.43 -2.42
N LEU A 173 -3.45 4.39 -3.18
CA LEU A 173 -3.32 4.34 -4.63
C LEU A 173 -4.39 5.15 -5.38
N SER A 174 -5.56 5.38 -4.77
CA SER A 174 -6.67 6.08 -5.42
C SER A 174 -6.47 7.60 -5.48
N ASP A 175 -7.33 8.28 -6.26
CA ASP A 175 -7.40 9.75 -6.33
C ASP A 175 -8.37 10.34 -5.28
N ALA A 176 -8.86 9.54 -4.35
CA ALA A 176 -9.84 9.95 -3.36
C ALA A 176 -9.24 10.90 -2.32
N LYS A 177 -9.93 12.01 -2.06
CA LYS A 177 -9.45 13.07 -1.15
C LYS A 177 -9.69 12.72 0.31
N SER A 178 -10.70 11.91 0.59
CA SER A 178 -11.15 11.53 1.92
C SER A 178 -11.44 10.03 1.98
N TRP A 179 -11.23 9.44 3.15
CA TRP A 179 -11.53 8.03 3.37
C TRP A 179 -12.99 7.71 3.04
N GLY A 180 -13.23 6.59 2.33
CA GLY A 180 -14.57 6.15 1.93
C GLY A 180 -15.18 6.93 0.75
N SER A 181 -14.39 7.76 0.06
CA SER A 181 -14.80 8.44 -1.17
C SER A 181 -14.11 7.89 -2.43
N ASP A 182 -13.49 6.73 -2.32
CA ASP A 182 -12.74 5.99 -3.36
C ASP A 182 -13.54 4.91 -4.09
#